data_AF-A0A7Y7EAD9-F1
#
_entry.id   AF-A0A7Y7EAD9-F1
#
_cell.length_a   1.000
_cell.length_b   1.000
_cell.length_c   1.000
_cell.angle_alpha   90.00
_cell.angle_beta   90.00
_cell.angle_gamma   90.00
#
_symmetry.space_group_name_H-M   'P 1'
#
loop_
_entity.id
_entity.type
_entity.pdbx_description
1 polymer ?
#
loop_
_entity_poly.entity_id
_entity_poly.type
_entity_poly.pdbx_seq_one_letter_code
_entity_poly.pdbx_strand_id
1 'polypeptide(L)' 'MLWLLAPYALFLGALPLVDRVRPTVLGLPFLFFWMLVATLLTPVGVFLAWRGDRKRGRA' A
#
# COMPACT_ATOMS: atom_id res chain seq x y z
N MET A 1 -27.01 -33.75 -5.87
CA MET A 1 -27.14 -32.34 -5.41
C MET A 1 -25.87 -31.80 -4.76
N LEU A 2 -25.05 -32.62 -4.09
CA LEU A 2 -23.79 -32.19 -3.46
C LEU A 2 -22.78 -31.53 -4.43
N TRP A 3 -22.79 -31.93 -5.71
CA TRP A 3 -21.95 -31.33 -6.76
C TRP A 3 -22.21 -29.83 -6.99
N LEU A 4 -23.39 -29.32 -6.64
CA LEU A 4 -23.71 -27.90 -6.71
C LEU A 4 -22.91 -27.05 -5.70
N LEU A 5 -22.38 -27.69 -4.65
CA LEU A 5 -21.52 -27.03 -3.67
C LEU A 5 -20.05 -26.99 -4.10
N ALA A 6 -19.66 -27.76 -5.12
CA ALA A 6 -18.28 -27.80 -5.63
C ALA A 6 -17.74 -26.41 -6.04
N PRO A 7 -18.45 -25.58 -6.85
CA PRO A 7 -17.95 -24.24 -7.17
C PRO A 7 -17.83 -23.33 -5.94
N TYR A 8 -18.73 -23.47 -4.95
CA TYR A 8 -18.66 -22.70 -3.70
C TYR A 8 -17.49 -23.14 -2.81
N ALA A 9 -17.28 -24.45 -2.65
CA ALA A 9 -16.17 -24.98 -1.87
C ALA A 9 -14.82 -24.65 -2.52
N LEU A 10 -14.73 -24.74 -3.85
CA LEU A 10 -13.56 -24.31 -4.61
C LEU A 10 -13.31 -22.81 -4.45
N PHE A 11 -14.35 -21.98 -4.53
CA PHE A 11 -14.22 -20.54 -4.32
C PHE A 11 -13.72 -20.22 -2.91
N LEU A 12 -14.35 -20.76 -1.87
CA LEU A 12 -13.96 -20.54 -0.47
C LEU A 12 -12.59 -21.09 -0.12
N GLY A 13 -12.16 -22.19 -0.76
CA GLY A 13 -10.81 -22.75 -0.59
C GLY A 13 -9.74 -21.98 -1.36
N ALA A 14 -10.03 -21.61 -2.61
CA ALA A 14 -9.11 -20.87 -3.48
C ALA A 14 -8.94 -19.40 -3.07
N LEU A 15 -9.98 -18.79 -2.49
CA LEU A 15 -9.94 -17.41 -2.03
C LEU A 15 -8.78 -17.17 -1.05
N PRO A 16 -8.63 -17.85 0.10
CA PRO A 16 -7.49 -17.67 1.01
C PRO A 16 -6.16 -18.17 0.46
N LEU A 17 -6.15 -18.98 -0.62
CA LEU A 17 -4.94 -19.38 -1.36
C LEU A 17 -4.39 -18.23 -2.22
N VAL A 18 -5.28 -17.39 -2.75
CA VAL A 18 -4.95 -16.17 -3.52
C VAL A 18 -4.83 -14.94 -2.60
N ASP A 19 -5.75 -14.79 -1.65
CA ASP A 19 -5.75 -13.81 -0.55
C ASP A 19 -4.74 -14.15 0.57
N ARG A 20 -3.68 -14.92 0.27
CA ARG A 20 -2.52 -15.09 1.19
C ARG A 20 -1.78 -13.79 1.44
N VAL A 21 -2.09 -12.77 0.65
CA VAL A 21 -1.34 -11.55 0.59
C VAL A 21 -2.25 -10.46 1.14
N ARG A 22 -2.37 -10.38 2.46
CA ARG A 22 -2.32 -9.07 3.11
C ARG A 22 -0.83 -8.73 3.11
N PRO A 23 -0.27 -8.07 2.07
CA PRO A 23 1.14 -7.76 2.13
C PRO A 23 1.27 -6.81 3.31
N THR A 24 1.93 -7.23 4.38
CA THR A 24 2.14 -6.40 5.55
C THR A 24 3.59 -5.98 5.58
N VAL A 25 3.83 -4.67 5.47
CA VAL A 25 5.16 -4.08 5.54
C VAL A 25 5.32 -3.51 6.94
N LEU A 26 6.32 -3.99 7.70
CA LEU A 26 6.55 -3.59 9.10
C LEU A 26 5.33 -3.77 10.02
N GLY A 27 4.46 -4.76 9.73
CA GLY A 27 3.22 -5.01 10.48
C GLY A 27 2.03 -4.13 10.07
N LEU A 28 2.19 -3.24 9.08
CA LEU A 28 1.13 -2.40 8.53
C LEU A 28 0.60 -2.97 7.20
N PRO A 29 -0.71 -2.91 6.91
CA PRO A 29 -1.24 -3.28 5.60
C PRO A 29 -0.53 -2.50 4.48
N PHE A 30 -0.20 -3.14 3.37
CA PHE A 30 0.60 -2.58 2.27
C PHE A 30 0.09 -1.23 1.78
N LEU A 31 -1.21 -1.13 1.47
CA LEU A 31 -1.82 0.13 1.04
C LEU A 31 -1.66 1.22 2.10
N PHE A 32 -1.81 0.87 3.38
CA PHE A 32 -1.66 1.80 4.49
C PHE A 32 -0.21 2.26 4.65
N PHE A 33 0.76 1.35 4.54
CA PHE A 33 2.19 1.67 4.57
C PHE A 33 2.54 2.68 3.48
N TRP A 34 2.14 2.43 2.23
CA TRP A 34 2.41 3.34 1.12
C TRP A 34 1.71 4.68 1.26
N MET A 35 0.47 4.70 1.79
CA MET A 35 -0.26 5.93 2.06
C MET A 35 0.41 6.78 3.15
N LEU A 36 0.90 6.15 4.22
CA LEU A 36 1.67 6.82 5.27
C LEU A 36 2.98 7.40 4.71
N VAL A 37 3.72 6.61 3.92
CA VAL A 37 4.94 7.06 3.26
C VAL A 37 4.64 8.26 2.34
N ALA A 38 3.62 8.19 1.49
CA ALA A 38 3.24 9.29 0.60
C ALA A 38 2.88 10.56 1.38
N THR A 39 2.13 10.41 2.49
CA THR A 39 1.75 11.52 3.36
C THR A 39 2.95 12.21 3.97
N LEU A 40 3.98 11.46 4.38
CA LEU A 40 5.24 12.03 4.90
C LEU A 40 6.12 12.58 3.77
N LEU A 41 6.06 11.99 2.58
CA LEU A 41 6.84 12.41 1.43
C LEU A 41 6.40 13.79 0.91
N THR A 42 5.11 14.14 1.02
CA THR A 42 4.59 15.45 0.61
C THR A 42 5.26 16.63 1.33
N PRO A 43 5.22 16.73 2.68
CA PRO A 43 5.89 17.83 3.38
C PRO A 43 7.41 17.77 3.22
N VAL A 44 8.02 16.58 3.12
CA VAL A 44 9.46 16.45 2.82
C VAL A 44 9.78 17.02 1.45
N GLY A 45 8.98 16.73 0.43
CA GLY A 45 9.12 17.28 -0.92
C GLY A 45 8.97 18.80 -0.93
N VAL A 46 7.95 19.34 -0.26
CA VAL A 46 7.74 20.80 -0.13
C VAL A 46 8.92 21.45 0.61
N PHE A 47 9.41 20.83 1.68
CA PHE A 47 10.56 21.33 2.43
C PHE A 47 11.84 21.34 1.59
N LEU A 48 12.09 20.27 0.82
CA LEU A 48 13.23 20.19 -0.08
C LEU A 48 13.14 21.24 -1.21
N ALA A 49 11.95 21.45 -1.78
CA ALA A 49 11.70 22.50 -2.77
C ALA A 49 11.98 23.89 -2.17
N TRP A 50 11.41 24.20 -1.00
CA TRP A 50 11.66 25.46 -0.29
C TRP A 50 13.14 25.68 0.03
N ARG A 51 13.84 24.63 0.46
CA ARG A 51 15.28 24.69 0.74
C ARG A 51 16.11 24.93 -0.52
N GLY A 52 15.71 24.32 -1.64
CA GLY A 52 16.31 24.52 -2.96
C GLY A 52 16.15 25.96 -3.45
N ASP A 53 14.93 26.50 -3.36
CA ASP A 53 14.62 27.88 -3.76
C ASP A 53 15.37 28.90 -2.90
N ARG A 54 15.49 28.68 -1.58
CA ARG A 54 16.32 29.54 -0.72
C ARG A 54 17.80 29.50 -1.03
N LYS A 55 18.33 28.38 -1.54
CA LYS A 55 19.73 28.30 -1.98
C LYS A 55 19.96 29.04 -3.30
N ARG A 56 18.97 29.04 -4.21
CA ARG A 56 19.04 29.77 -5.49
C ARG A 56 18.78 31.27 -5.36
N GLY A 57 17.87 31.70 -4.48
CA GLY A 57 17.58 33.12 -4.24
C GLY A 57 18.67 33.89 -3.47
N ARG A 58 19.83 33.28 -3.22
CA ARG A 58 21.03 33.92 -2.62
C ARG A 58 22.21 34.01 -3.59
N ALA A 59 22.03 33.62 -4.86
CA ALA A 59 23.03 33.75 -5.92
C ALA A 59 22.74 34.98 -6.79
#